data_AF-A0A9P0HR93-F1
#
_entry.id   AF-A0A9P0HR93-F1
#
_cell.length_a   1.000
_cell.length_b   1.000
_cell.length_c   1.000
_cell.angle_alpha   90.00
_cell.angle_beta   90.00
_cell.angle_gamma   90.00
#
_symmetry.space_group_name_H-M   'P 1'
#
loop_
_entity.id
_entity.type
_entity.pdbx_description
1 polymer ?
#
loop_
_entity_poly.entity_id
_entity_poly.type
_entity_poly.pdbx_seq_one_letter_code
_entity_poly.pdbx_strand_id
1 'polypeptide(L)'
;MTYLMEEFEDTDETLWCKFIHYDPHLSCIVLEDLKASGYSLVPRQKGLDLDHAILVLNSLGRYHGMAKILEQRGIISKDDYRPYNLLTESKMFKIIPYAGILNLSKVMQKSWGSEWEDTAKKLKISFDSFAKKWRSMGSVHTETNFIVLNHGDCWSNNMMFKYDFQKRPIAMKFLDYQLPHYNTPCIDVTNFLYLGIQPPVRRSNYELLLKTYHDSLVRNLDKFGFTGTKPTLEDIMHAMKRLEFFGLSYFVGMYSSIISTSTEAFDIEKLLITDGKEGFDKDVLREPGMIESLGPDIIDFVERHVSGLN
;
A
#
# COMPACT_ATOMS: atom_id res chain seq x y z
N MET A 1 -20.83 2.07 6.21
CA MET A 1 -20.18 1.45 7.39
C MET A 1 -20.75 1.95 8.72
N THR A 2 -21.08 3.24 8.88
CA THR A 2 -21.66 3.79 10.13
C THR A 2 -22.89 3.02 10.65
N TYR A 3 -23.81 2.61 9.77
CA TYR A 3 -24.99 1.87 10.22
C TYR A 3 -24.63 0.52 10.88
N LEU A 4 -23.53 -0.16 10.48
CA LEU A 4 -23.04 -1.37 11.16
C LEU A 4 -22.57 -1.04 12.57
N MET A 5 -21.97 0.14 12.75
CA MET A 5 -21.54 0.56 14.07
C MET A 5 -22.75 0.82 14.97
N GLU A 6 -23.77 1.48 14.46
CA GLU A 6 -25.03 1.74 15.18
C GLU A 6 -25.74 0.42 15.56
N GLU A 7 -25.86 -0.52 14.62
CA GLU A 7 -26.54 -1.80 14.83
C GLU A 7 -25.85 -2.68 15.89
N PHE A 8 -24.52 -2.66 15.95
CA PHE A 8 -23.74 -3.47 16.90
C PHE A 8 -23.26 -2.67 18.12
N GLU A 9 -23.82 -1.47 18.34
CA GLU A 9 -23.44 -0.57 19.45
C GLU A 9 -21.93 -0.31 19.53
N ASP A 10 -21.27 -0.25 18.37
CA ASP A 10 -19.84 -0.03 18.24
C ASP A 10 -19.49 1.44 18.47
N THR A 11 -18.88 1.71 19.63
CA THR A 11 -18.47 3.05 20.04
C THR A 11 -17.03 3.40 19.64
N ASP A 12 -16.33 2.51 18.93
CA ASP A 12 -14.99 2.78 18.42
C ASP A 12 -15.03 3.95 17.41
N GLU A 13 -13.98 4.77 17.38
CA GLU A 13 -13.88 5.91 16.46
C GLU A 13 -13.97 5.47 14.98
N THR A 14 -14.66 6.24 14.13
CA THR A 14 -14.80 5.89 12.70
C THR A 14 -13.44 5.90 12.00
N LEU A 15 -13.30 5.14 10.90
CA LEU A 15 -12.06 5.08 10.11
C LEU A 15 -12.04 6.07 8.93
N TRP A 16 -13.11 6.86 8.76
CA TRP A 16 -13.31 7.82 7.67
C TRP A 16 -13.75 9.16 8.25
N CYS A 17 -13.45 10.23 7.51
CA CYS A 17 -13.97 11.57 7.81
C CYS A 17 -15.47 11.68 7.45
N LYS A 18 -16.17 12.65 8.04
CA LYS A 18 -17.55 12.92 7.65
C LYS A 18 -17.61 13.54 6.25
N PHE A 19 -18.38 12.93 5.36
CA PHE A 19 -18.79 13.54 4.09
C PHE A 19 -19.81 14.65 4.37
N ILE A 20 -19.54 15.86 3.85
CA ILE A 20 -20.39 17.03 4.04
C ILE A 20 -21.22 17.30 2.78
N HIS A 21 -20.58 17.37 1.63
CA HIS A 21 -21.23 17.73 0.37
C HIS A 21 -20.42 17.27 -0.85
N TYR A 22 -21.11 17.07 -1.97
CA TYR A 22 -20.50 16.92 -3.30
C TYR A 22 -21.15 17.94 -4.23
N ASP A 23 -20.33 18.81 -4.82
CA ASP A 23 -20.73 19.72 -5.87
C ASP A 23 -20.35 19.11 -7.24
N PRO A 24 -21.34 18.64 -8.02
CA PRO A 24 -21.09 18.03 -9.32
C PRO A 24 -20.65 19.03 -10.40
N HIS A 25 -20.92 20.32 -10.24
CA HIS A 25 -20.51 21.33 -11.23
C HIS A 25 -19.02 21.65 -11.13
N LEU A 26 -18.48 21.60 -9.91
CA LEU A 26 -17.06 21.83 -9.64
C LEU A 26 -16.25 20.54 -9.52
N SER A 27 -16.90 19.37 -9.65
CA SER A 27 -16.30 18.05 -9.34
C SER A 27 -15.60 18.05 -7.98
N CYS A 28 -16.24 18.67 -6.98
CA CYS A 28 -15.63 18.98 -5.69
C CYS A 28 -16.33 18.23 -4.56
N ILE A 29 -15.54 17.58 -3.69
CA ILE A 29 -16.03 16.91 -2.49
C ILE A 29 -15.61 17.73 -1.27
N VAL A 30 -16.57 18.01 -0.38
CA VAL A 30 -16.36 18.70 0.89
C VAL A 30 -16.42 17.66 2.01
N LEU A 31 -15.34 17.58 2.80
CA LEU A 31 -15.16 16.66 3.91
C LEU A 31 -14.92 17.44 5.20
N GLU A 32 -15.12 16.78 6.33
CA GLU A 32 -14.71 17.28 7.64
C GLU A 32 -13.23 17.68 7.67
N ASP A 33 -12.95 18.84 8.26
CA ASP A 33 -11.58 19.24 8.57
C ASP A 33 -11.05 18.44 9.76
N LEU A 34 -10.36 17.35 9.46
CA LEU A 34 -9.76 16.49 10.47
C LEU A 34 -8.69 17.20 11.34
N LYS A 35 -8.05 18.27 10.84
CA LYS A 35 -7.09 19.04 11.66
C LYS A 35 -7.80 19.75 12.80
N ALA A 36 -8.98 20.31 12.54
CA ALA A 36 -9.83 20.91 13.58
C ALA A 36 -10.25 19.86 14.65
N SER A 37 -10.39 18.59 14.26
CA SER A 37 -10.67 17.45 15.14
C SER A 37 -9.43 16.85 15.82
N GLY A 38 -8.25 17.49 15.68
CA GLY A 38 -7.01 17.10 16.35
C GLY A 38 -6.20 16.01 15.65
N TYR A 39 -6.52 15.69 14.40
CA TYR A 39 -5.73 14.77 13.59
C TYR A 39 -4.60 15.48 12.86
N SER A 40 -3.52 14.75 12.57
CA SER A 40 -2.39 15.26 11.80
C SER A 40 -1.73 14.17 10.96
N LEU A 41 -1.05 14.59 9.88
CA LEU A 41 -0.24 13.70 9.05
C LEU A 41 1.12 13.46 9.72
N VAL A 42 1.64 12.24 9.59
CA VAL A 42 3.05 11.97 9.85
C VAL A 42 3.84 12.37 8.59
N PRO A 43 4.92 13.17 8.71
CA PRO A 43 5.76 13.50 7.56
C PRO A 43 6.28 12.23 6.88
N ARG A 44 6.02 12.09 5.57
CA ARG A 44 6.40 10.91 4.77
C ARG A 44 7.88 10.54 4.87
N GLN A 45 8.76 11.52 5.04
CA GLN A 45 10.21 11.36 5.25
C GLN A 45 10.55 10.51 6.47
N LYS A 46 9.71 10.55 7.51
CA LYS A 46 9.95 9.82 8.76
C LYS A 46 9.51 8.37 8.69
N GLY A 47 8.52 8.07 7.84
CA GLY A 47 7.79 6.80 7.89
C GLY A 47 7.08 6.57 9.22
N LEU A 48 6.18 5.60 9.25
CA LEU A 48 5.47 5.21 10.47
C LEU A 48 6.30 4.24 11.30
N ASP A 49 6.30 4.44 12.62
CA ASP A 49 6.91 3.54 13.60
C ASP A 49 6.01 2.33 13.91
N LEU A 50 6.42 1.50 14.88
CA LEU A 50 5.71 0.28 15.23
C LEU A 50 4.32 0.54 15.82
N ASP A 51 4.15 1.55 16.66
CA ASP A 51 2.87 1.87 17.30
C ASP A 51 1.84 2.31 16.24
N HIS A 52 2.28 3.14 15.28
CA HIS A 52 1.47 3.51 14.13
C HIS A 52 1.14 2.30 13.26
N ALA A 53 2.13 1.44 12.99
CA ALA A 53 1.93 0.26 12.17
C ALA A 53 0.88 -0.71 12.75
N ILE A 54 0.91 -0.92 14.07
CA ILE A 54 -0.07 -1.73 14.79
C ILE A 54 -1.46 -1.10 14.69
N LEU A 55 -1.58 0.22 14.88
CA LEU A 55 -2.86 0.92 14.77
C LEU A 55 -3.45 0.82 13.35
N VAL A 56 -2.61 1.02 12.32
CA VAL A 56 -3.05 0.94 10.92
C VAL A 56 -3.50 -0.46 10.55
N LEU A 57 -2.74 -1.50 10.93
CA LEU A 57 -3.11 -2.88 10.59
C LEU A 57 -4.36 -3.34 11.33
N ASN A 58 -4.56 -2.89 12.57
CA ASN A 58 -5.85 -3.07 13.24
C ASN A 58 -6.98 -2.36 12.49
N SER A 59 -6.77 -1.13 12.05
CA SER A 59 -7.75 -0.34 11.31
C SER A 59 -8.08 -0.93 9.94
N LEU A 60 -7.09 -1.45 9.21
CA LEU A 60 -7.28 -2.17 7.95
C LEU A 60 -8.10 -3.44 8.16
N GLY A 61 -7.79 -4.23 9.20
CA GLY A 61 -8.58 -5.42 9.54
C GLY A 61 -10.05 -5.08 9.81
N ARG A 62 -10.31 -3.96 10.50
CA ARG A 62 -11.68 -3.46 10.73
C ARG A 62 -12.33 -2.97 9.44
N TYR A 63 -11.66 -2.15 8.65
CA TYR A 63 -12.17 -1.65 7.37
C TYR A 63 -12.57 -2.81 6.43
N HIS A 64 -11.67 -3.78 6.23
CA HIS A 64 -11.93 -4.95 5.41
C HIS A 64 -13.05 -5.83 5.97
N GLY A 65 -13.07 -6.06 7.29
CA GLY A 65 -14.13 -6.82 7.96
C GLY A 65 -15.49 -6.17 7.75
N MET A 66 -15.61 -4.87 8.01
CA MET A 66 -16.85 -4.12 7.81
C MET A 66 -17.30 -4.15 6.35
N ALA A 67 -16.39 -3.90 5.40
CA ALA A 67 -16.70 -3.96 3.97
C ALA A 67 -17.23 -5.35 3.57
N LYS A 68 -16.65 -6.42 4.11
CA LYS A 68 -17.11 -7.78 3.85
C LYS A 68 -18.55 -8.03 4.31
N ILE A 69 -18.94 -7.45 5.44
CA ILE A 69 -20.31 -7.52 5.94
C ILE A 69 -21.28 -6.73 5.06
N LEU A 70 -20.87 -5.55 4.58
CA LEU A 70 -21.65 -4.77 3.61
C LEU A 70 -21.90 -5.57 2.33
N GLU A 71 -20.87 -6.25 1.83
CA GLU A 71 -20.96 -7.13 0.66
C GLU A 71 -21.91 -8.29 0.93
N GLN A 72 -21.78 -8.99 2.07
CA GLN A 72 -22.65 -10.11 2.46
C GLN A 72 -24.13 -9.69 2.50
N ARG A 73 -24.41 -8.44 2.89
CA ARG A 73 -25.76 -7.87 2.96
C ARG A 73 -26.26 -7.30 1.63
N GLY A 74 -25.46 -7.35 0.58
CA GLY A 74 -25.80 -6.80 -0.73
C GLY A 74 -25.86 -5.27 -0.79
N ILE A 75 -25.24 -4.57 0.16
CA ILE A 75 -25.20 -3.10 0.21
C ILE A 75 -24.10 -2.53 -0.69
N ILE A 76 -23.02 -3.29 -0.87
CA ILE A 76 -21.98 -3.00 -1.87
C ILE A 76 -21.80 -4.23 -2.76
N SER A 77 -21.50 -4.01 -4.03
CA SER A 77 -21.23 -5.09 -4.99
C SER A 77 -19.84 -4.95 -5.60
N LYS A 78 -19.26 -6.08 -6.01
CA LYS A 78 -18.03 -6.11 -6.82
C LYS A 78 -18.19 -5.40 -8.15
N ASP A 79 -19.41 -5.36 -8.68
CA ASP A 79 -19.71 -4.71 -9.95
C ASP A 79 -19.53 -3.18 -9.87
N ASP A 80 -19.76 -2.59 -8.69
CA ASP A 80 -19.67 -1.14 -8.47
C ASP A 80 -18.21 -0.62 -8.50
N TYR A 81 -17.23 -1.52 -8.38
CA TYR A 81 -15.80 -1.19 -8.23
C TYR A 81 -14.94 -1.82 -9.33
N ARG A 82 -15.48 -1.91 -10.54
CA ARG A 82 -14.72 -2.23 -11.75
C ARG A 82 -14.21 -0.94 -12.43
N PRO A 83 -13.04 -0.96 -13.08
CA PRO A 83 -12.11 -2.10 -13.22
C PRO A 83 -11.18 -2.29 -12.01
N TYR A 84 -10.61 -3.50 -11.82
CA TYR A 84 -9.76 -3.79 -10.65
C TYR A 84 -8.33 -3.23 -10.81
N ASN A 85 -8.16 -1.94 -10.55
CA ASN A 85 -7.04 -1.14 -11.08
C ASN A 85 -5.60 -1.63 -10.79
N LEU A 86 -5.31 -2.23 -9.64
CA LEU A 86 -3.93 -2.43 -9.17
C LEU A 86 -3.18 -3.63 -9.79
N LEU A 87 -3.85 -4.78 -9.90
CA LEU A 87 -3.23 -6.02 -10.42
C LEU A 87 -3.77 -6.44 -11.79
N THR A 88 -4.66 -5.63 -12.39
CA THR A 88 -5.18 -5.87 -13.74
C THR A 88 -4.29 -5.22 -14.81
N GLU A 89 -4.83 -5.02 -16.01
CA GLU A 89 -4.08 -4.60 -17.19
C GLU A 89 -3.52 -3.18 -17.12
N SER A 90 -3.85 -2.40 -16.09
CA SER A 90 -3.42 -1.01 -15.94
C SER A 90 -1.93 -0.83 -16.19
N LYS A 91 -1.61 -0.12 -17.28
CA LYS A 91 -0.24 0.16 -17.70
C LYS A 91 0.50 0.99 -16.65
N MET A 92 -0.21 1.91 -15.99
CA MET A 92 0.31 2.81 -14.96
C MET A 92 0.99 2.04 -13.82
N PHE A 93 0.29 1.11 -13.19
CA PHE A 93 0.80 0.36 -12.04
C PHE A 93 1.98 -0.56 -12.37
N LYS A 94 2.23 -0.86 -13.65
CA LYS A 94 3.42 -1.60 -14.10
C LYS A 94 4.57 -0.68 -14.50
N ILE A 95 4.29 0.39 -15.25
CA ILE A 95 5.34 1.23 -15.85
C ILE A 95 6.06 2.06 -14.80
N ILE A 96 5.33 2.56 -13.80
CA ILE A 96 5.87 3.41 -12.75
C ILE A 96 6.95 2.68 -11.93
N PRO A 97 6.68 1.55 -11.26
CA PRO A 97 7.70 0.84 -10.48
C PRO A 97 8.84 0.32 -11.37
N TYR A 98 8.55 -0.14 -12.59
CA TYR A 98 9.57 -0.58 -13.54
C TYR A 98 10.55 0.54 -13.92
N ALA A 99 10.03 1.70 -14.25
CA ALA A 99 10.84 2.86 -14.60
C ALA A 99 11.68 3.36 -13.42
N GLY A 100 11.11 3.30 -12.21
CA GLY A 100 11.82 3.55 -10.96
C GLY A 100 13.02 2.61 -10.78
N ILE A 101 12.82 1.30 -10.96
CA ILE A 101 13.88 0.28 -10.89
C ILE A 101 15.00 0.55 -11.91
N LEU A 102 14.65 0.90 -13.15
CA LEU A 102 15.65 1.23 -14.18
C LEU A 102 16.44 2.50 -13.84
N ASN A 103 15.79 3.51 -13.27
CA ASN A 103 16.48 4.73 -12.84
C ASN A 103 17.38 4.48 -11.63
N LEU A 104 16.92 3.68 -10.67
CA LEU A 104 17.74 3.19 -9.57
C LEU A 104 19.00 2.49 -10.10
N SER A 105 18.87 1.52 -11.00
CA SER A 105 20.02 0.82 -11.61
C SER A 105 21.03 1.80 -12.22
N LYS A 106 20.56 2.83 -12.94
CA LYS A 106 21.43 3.85 -13.55
C LYS A 106 22.14 4.72 -12.51
N VAL A 107 21.46 5.11 -11.42
CA VAL A 107 22.06 5.94 -10.36
C VAL A 107 23.06 5.13 -9.55
N MET A 108 22.73 3.88 -9.21
CA MET A 108 23.62 2.97 -8.48
C MET A 108 24.97 2.81 -9.19
N GLN A 109 24.96 2.50 -10.49
CA GLN A 109 26.16 2.38 -11.33
C GLN A 109 27.04 3.64 -11.35
N LYS A 110 26.46 4.82 -11.11
CA LYS A 110 27.18 6.10 -11.19
C LYS A 110 27.62 6.64 -9.84
N SER A 111 26.88 6.34 -8.78
CA SER A 111 26.92 7.15 -7.56
C SER A 111 26.90 6.36 -6.25
N TRP A 112 26.62 5.04 -6.25
CA TRP A 112 26.47 4.27 -5.00
C TRP A 112 27.73 3.50 -4.58
N GLY A 113 28.81 3.53 -5.37
CA GLY A 113 30.04 2.81 -5.07
C GLY A 113 30.18 1.49 -5.82
N SER A 114 31.41 0.96 -5.88
CA SER A 114 31.75 -0.26 -6.64
C SER A 114 31.05 -1.52 -6.12
N GLU A 115 30.74 -1.56 -4.83
CA GLU A 115 30.06 -2.67 -4.16
C GLU A 115 28.61 -2.87 -4.66
N TRP A 116 28.01 -1.84 -5.27
CA TRP A 116 26.66 -1.90 -5.82
C TRP A 116 26.62 -2.19 -7.33
N GLU A 117 27.76 -2.27 -8.01
CA GLU A 117 27.81 -2.44 -9.47
C GLU A 117 27.12 -3.71 -9.95
N ASP A 118 27.36 -4.84 -9.31
CA ASP A 118 26.81 -6.13 -9.72
C ASP A 118 25.30 -6.20 -9.46
N THR A 119 24.85 -5.68 -8.32
CA THR A 119 23.43 -5.52 -8.00
C THR A 119 22.74 -4.62 -9.03
N ALA A 120 23.36 -3.49 -9.38
CA ALA A 120 22.82 -2.56 -10.36
C ALA A 120 22.72 -3.17 -11.77
N LYS A 121 23.70 -4.00 -12.18
CA LYS A 121 23.65 -4.73 -13.46
C LYS A 121 22.49 -5.72 -13.48
N LYS A 122 22.24 -6.44 -12.39
CA LYS A 122 21.14 -7.43 -12.28
C LYS A 122 19.77 -6.78 -12.42
N LEU A 123 19.57 -5.55 -11.92
CA LEU A 123 18.31 -4.80 -12.02
C LEU A 123 17.90 -4.41 -13.46
N LYS A 124 18.72 -4.68 -14.48
CA LYS A 124 18.39 -4.42 -15.89
C LYS A 124 17.45 -5.49 -16.47
N ILE A 125 16.23 -5.54 -15.95
CA ILE A 125 15.16 -6.44 -16.41
C ILE A 125 14.41 -5.85 -17.61
N SER A 126 13.86 -6.71 -18.48
CA SER A 126 12.96 -6.26 -19.56
C SER A 126 11.57 -5.94 -19.02
N PHE A 127 10.87 -4.99 -19.66
CA PHE A 127 9.48 -4.67 -19.30
C PHE A 127 8.56 -5.87 -19.49
N ASP A 128 8.78 -6.71 -20.51
CA ASP A 128 7.95 -7.89 -20.75
C ASP A 128 8.10 -8.94 -19.66
N SER A 129 9.32 -9.23 -19.22
CA SER A 129 9.58 -10.12 -18.07
C SER A 129 8.94 -9.57 -16.80
N PHE A 130 9.12 -8.28 -16.53
CA PHE A 130 8.51 -7.59 -15.39
C PHE A 130 6.98 -7.67 -15.43
N ALA A 131 6.37 -7.29 -16.54
CA ALA A 131 4.92 -7.28 -16.72
C ALA A 131 4.33 -8.70 -16.69
N LYS A 132 5.03 -9.72 -17.20
CA LYS A 132 4.62 -11.12 -17.11
C LYS A 132 4.60 -11.59 -15.64
N LYS A 133 5.66 -11.29 -14.88
CA LYS A 133 5.72 -11.59 -13.44
C LYS A 133 4.62 -10.85 -12.68
N TRP A 134 4.41 -9.56 -12.99
CA TRP A 134 3.32 -8.75 -12.45
C TRP A 134 1.95 -9.40 -12.63
N ARG A 135 1.58 -9.73 -13.87
CA ARG A 135 0.30 -10.37 -14.20
C ARG A 135 0.11 -11.70 -13.49
N SER A 136 1.17 -12.50 -13.32
CA SER A 136 1.09 -13.80 -12.65
C SER A 136 0.66 -13.72 -11.18
N MET A 137 0.81 -12.57 -10.52
CA MET A 137 0.31 -12.34 -9.16
C MET A 137 -1.18 -11.98 -9.13
N GLY A 138 -1.69 -11.32 -10.18
CA GLY A 138 -3.07 -10.86 -10.30
C GLY A 138 -4.06 -11.92 -10.80
N SER A 139 -3.58 -13.04 -11.35
CA SER A 139 -4.40 -14.05 -12.01
C SER A 139 -5.20 -14.98 -11.07
N VAL A 140 -5.60 -14.54 -9.87
CA VAL A 140 -6.21 -15.41 -8.85
C VAL A 140 -7.68 -15.07 -8.56
N HIS A 141 -8.41 -14.61 -9.58
CA HIS A 141 -9.87 -14.45 -9.53
C HIS A 141 -10.65 -15.79 -9.45
N THR A 142 -9.96 -16.91 -9.27
CA THR A 142 -10.55 -18.25 -9.18
C THR A 142 -10.95 -18.57 -7.73
N GLU A 143 -12.18 -18.20 -7.36
CA GLU A 143 -13.16 -18.84 -6.47
C GLU A 143 -12.79 -19.35 -5.05
N THR A 144 -11.52 -19.41 -4.63
CA THR A 144 -11.11 -19.95 -3.31
C THR A 144 -10.53 -18.92 -2.35
N ASN A 145 -10.30 -17.68 -2.78
CA ASN A 145 -9.65 -16.66 -1.95
C ASN A 145 -10.65 -15.75 -1.23
N PHE A 146 -10.41 -15.50 0.06
CA PHE A 146 -11.08 -14.44 0.79
C PHE A 146 -10.75 -13.08 0.17
N ILE A 147 -11.74 -12.47 -0.50
CA ILE A 147 -11.63 -11.15 -1.13
C ILE A 147 -12.46 -10.10 -0.41
N VAL A 148 -11.99 -8.86 -0.45
CA VAL A 148 -12.57 -7.70 0.21
C VAL A 148 -12.53 -6.50 -0.73
N LEU A 149 -13.31 -5.47 -0.41
CA LEU A 149 -13.09 -4.14 -0.94
C LEU A 149 -11.82 -3.57 -0.30
N ASN A 150 -10.76 -3.43 -1.10
CA ASN A 150 -9.55 -2.73 -0.70
C ASN A 150 -9.77 -1.22 -0.83
N HIS A 151 -9.10 -0.44 0.00
CA HIS A 151 -8.90 0.99 -0.17
C HIS A 151 -8.11 1.28 -1.45
N GLY A 152 -7.09 0.46 -1.74
CA GLY A 152 -6.26 0.52 -2.93
C GLY A 152 -5.05 1.44 -2.81
N ASP A 153 -5.17 2.57 -2.13
CA ASP A 153 -4.04 3.50 -1.95
C ASP A 153 -3.57 3.62 -0.49
N CYS A 154 -3.26 2.48 0.14
CA CYS A 154 -2.87 2.42 1.55
C CYS A 154 -1.39 2.73 1.78
N TRP A 155 -1.05 4.01 1.91
CA TRP A 155 0.28 4.49 2.32
C TRP A 155 0.17 5.65 3.32
N SER A 156 1.31 6.06 3.91
CA SER A 156 1.33 6.97 5.06
C SER A 156 0.67 8.34 4.83
N ASN A 157 0.71 8.86 3.60
CA ASN A 157 0.08 10.15 3.26
C ASN A 157 -1.45 10.11 3.25
N ASN A 158 -2.04 8.92 3.08
CA ASN A 158 -3.49 8.73 3.06
C ASN A 158 -4.04 8.35 4.44
N MET A 159 -3.31 8.72 5.50
CA MET A 159 -3.65 8.38 6.88
C MET A 159 -3.34 9.56 7.80
N MET A 160 -4.37 10.05 8.51
CA MET A 160 -4.17 11.03 9.58
C MET A 160 -4.35 10.37 10.94
N PHE A 161 -3.57 10.82 11.91
CA PHE A 161 -3.49 10.24 13.24
C PHE A 161 -3.81 11.26 14.31
N LYS A 162 -4.43 10.77 15.40
CA LYS A 162 -4.68 11.50 16.63
C LYS A 162 -3.85 10.87 17.74
N TYR A 163 -3.39 11.68 18.69
CA TYR A 163 -2.40 11.26 19.68
C TYR A 163 -2.88 11.51 21.10
N ASP A 164 -2.41 10.68 22.03
CA ASP A 164 -2.50 10.96 23.47
C ASP A 164 -1.43 11.96 23.93
N PHE A 165 -1.41 12.26 25.23
CA PHE A 165 -0.46 13.19 25.83
C PHE A 165 0.99 12.68 25.83
N GLN A 166 1.23 11.38 25.65
CA GLN A 166 2.56 10.81 25.44
C GLN A 166 2.96 10.75 23.96
N LYS A 167 2.15 11.31 23.05
CA LYS A 167 2.35 11.26 21.60
C LYS A 167 2.26 9.85 21.01
N ARG A 168 1.54 8.93 21.65
CA ARG A 168 1.21 7.63 21.06
C ARG A 168 -0.03 7.77 20.17
N PRO A 169 -0.06 7.15 18.98
CA PRO A 169 -1.22 7.21 18.11
C PRO A 169 -2.37 6.41 18.74
N ILE A 170 -3.51 7.06 18.94
CA ILE A 170 -4.70 6.46 19.57
C ILE A 170 -5.88 6.28 18.61
N ALA A 171 -5.89 7.02 17.51
CA ALA A 171 -6.91 6.89 16.47
C ALA A 171 -6.35 7.32 15.12
N MET A 172 -6.99 6.83 14.06
CA MET A 172 -6.63 7.20 12.70
C MET A 172 -7.85 7.34 11.78
N LYS A 173 -7.66 8.05 10.68
CA LYS A 173 -8.62 8.15 9.57
C LYS A 173 -7.89 7.84 8.27
N PHE A 174 -8.48 6.99 7.44
CA PHE A 174 -8.09 6.86 6.04
C PHE A 174 -8.58 8.09 5.26
N LEU A 175 -7.82 8.45 4.23
CA LEU A 175 -8.11 9.50 3.27
C LEU A 175 -7.95 8.95 1.85
N ASP A 176 -8.49 9.68 0.88
CA ASP A 176 -8.26 9.42 -0.54
C ASP A 176 -8.69 8.02 -1.03
N TYR A 177 -10.00 7.86 -1.22
CA TYR A 177 -10.62 6.65 -1.75
C TYR A 177 -10.70 6.64 -3.28
N GLN A 178 -9.61 7.01 -3.98
CA GLN A 178 -9.60 7.07 -5.45
C GLN A 178 -9.37 5.71 -6.15
N LEU A 179 -8.83 4.70 -5.43
CA LEU A 179 -8.53 3.36 -5.98
C LEU A 179 -9.29 2.16 -5.36
N PRO A 180 -10.53 2.30 -4.84
CA PRO A 180 -11.21 1.18 -4.22
C PRO A 180 -11.51 0.09 -5.26
N HIS A 181 -11.19 -1.15 -4.93
CA HIS A 181 -11.38 -2.29 -5.82
C HIS A 181 -11.42 -3.60 -5.04
N TYR A 182 -12.05 -4.63 -5.61
CA TYR A 182 -12.08 -5.96 -5.00
C TYR A 182 -10.83 -6.76 -5.33
N ASN A 183 -10.17 -7.28 -4.28
CA ASN A 183 -9.04 -8.19 -4.39
C ASN A 183 -8.81 -8.92 -3.06
N THR A 184 -7.75 -9.72 -2.97
CA THR A 184 -7.24 -10.16 -1.66
C THR A 184 -6.97 -8.94 -0.77
N PRO A 185 -7.26 -9.00 0.54
CA PRO A 185 -6.92 -7.92 1.46
C PRO A 185 -5.41 -7.63 1.54
N CYS A 186 -4.59 -8.59 1.10
CA CYS A 186 -3.14 -8.48 1.17
C CYS A 186 -2.58 -7.40 0.24
N ILE A 187 -3.38 -6.82 -0.67
CA ILE A 187 -2.97 -5.67 -1.48
C ILE A 187 -2.74 -4.44 -0.61
N ASP A 188 -3.74 -4.05 0.17
CA ASP A 188 -3.60 -2.91 1.09
C ASP A 188 -2.55 -3.16 2.17
N VAL A 189 -2.46 -4.39 2.68
CA VAL A 189 -1.42 -4.77 3.65
C VAL A 189 -0.03 -4.65 3.01
N THR A 190 0.15 -5.10 1.77
CA THR A 190 1.44 -4.98 1.07
C THR A 190 1.77 -3.52 0.79
N ASN A 191 0.84 -2.72 0.26
CA ASN A 191 1.05 -1.29 0.04
C ASN A 191 1.47 -0.59 1.34
N PHE A 192 0.77 -0.86 2.43
CA PHE A 192 1.05 -0.24 3.71
C PHE A 192 2.43 -0.64 4.27
N LEU A 193 2.73 -1.93 4.30
CA LEU A 193 3.99 -2.43 4.84
C LEU A 193 5.19 -1.94 4.05
N TYR A 194 5.07 -1.76 2.74
CA TYR A 194 6.20 -1.35 1.91
C TYR A 194 6.30 0.18 1.78
N LEU A 195 5.19 0.93 1.79
CA LEU A 195 5.21 2.37 1.49
C LEU A 195 4.83 3.27 2.69
N GLY A 196 4.25 2.70 3.75
CA GLY A 196 3.77 3.46 4.91
C GLY A 196 4.72 3.45 6.11
N ILE A 197 5.43 2.35 6.34
CA ILE A 197 6.23 2.14 7.57
C ILE A 197 7.72 2.29 7.33
N GLN A 198 8.46 2.55 8.40
CA GLN A 198 9.92 2.55 8.36
C GLN A 198 10.45 1.17 7.93
N PRO A 199 11.36 1.08 6.95
CA PRO A 199 11.87 -0.21 6.48
C PRO A 199 12.48 -1.10 7.58
N PRO A 200 13.27 -0.57 8.55
CA PRO A 200 13.74 -1.37 9.68
C PRO A 200 12.59 -1.94 10.54
N VAL A 201 11.54 -1.16 10.78
CA VAL A 201 10.36 -1.61 11.54
C VAL A 201 9.66 -2.74 10.80
N ARG A 202 9.46 -2.62 9.47
CA ARG A 202 8.91 -3.71 8.64
C ARG A 202 9.73 -4.99 8.80
N ARG A 203 11.04 -4.89 8.57
CA ARG A 203 11.95 -6.04 8.51
C ARG A 203 12.00 -6.79 9.84
N SER A 204 12.09 -6.06 10.95
CA SER A 204 12.21 -6.66 12.28
C SER A 204 10.88 -7.17 12.87
N ASN A 205 9.72 -6.74 12.35
CA ASN A 205 8.41 -7.05 12.94
C ASN A 205 7.42 -7.70 11.96
N TYR A 206 7.88 -8.19 10.80
CA TYR A 206 6.99 -8.60 9.71
C TYR A 206 5.91 -9.59 10.14
N GLU A 207 6.27 -10.65 10.87
CA GLU A 207 5.31 -11.65 11.36
C GLU A 207 4.31 -11.08 12.37
N LEU A 208 4.77 -10.25 13.30
CA LEU A 208 3.90 -9.55 14.27
C LEU A 208 2.88 -8.66 13.55
N LEU A 209 3.33 -7.93 12.53
CA LEU A 209 2.49 -7.04 11.74
C LEU A 209 1.40 -7.83 10.98
N LEU A 210 1.76 -8.93 10.32
CA LEU A 210 0.78 -9.80 9.64
C LEU A 210 -0.22 -10.42 10.62
N LYS A 211 0.25 -10.89 11.77
CA LYS A 211 -0.62 -11.43 12.82
C LYS A 211 -1.57 -10.36 13.35
N THR A 212 -1.09 -9.14 13.57
CA THR A 212 -1.90 -7.99 14.02
C THR A 212 -3.05 -7.71 13.06
N TYR A 213 -2.76 -7.66 11.75
CA TYR A 213 -3.78 -7.49 10.73
C TYR A 213 -4.81 -8.62 10.75
N HIS A 214 -4.34 -9.87 10.71
CA HIS A 214 -5.19 -11.07 10.67
C HIS A 214 -6.13 -11.12 11.89
N ASP A 215 -5.58 -10.94 13.09
CA ASP A 215 -6.35 -11.00 14.32
C ASP A 215 -7.42 -9.91 14.36
N SER A 216 -7.12 -8.71 13.84
CA SER A 216 -8.11 -7.64 13.70
C SER A 216 -9.20 -7.98 12.69
N LEU A 217 -8.82 -8.52 11.52
CA LEU A 217 -9.78 -8.94 10.50
C LEU A 217 -10.76 -9.97 11.06
N VAL A 218 -10.25 -11.06 11.63
CA VAL A 218 -11.07 -12.14 12.19
C VAL A 218 -11.98 -11.62 13.30
N ARG A 219 -11.43 -10.83 14.24
CA ARG A 219 -12.20 -10.21 15.32
C ARG A 219 -13.36 -9.36 14.80
N ASN A 220 -13.15 -8.57 13.75
CA ASN A 220 -14.21 -7.72 13.18
C ASN A 220 -15.23 -8.52 12.35
N LEU A 221 -14.79 -9.55 11.62
CA LEU A 221 -15.70 -10.48 10.94
C LEU A 221 -16.63 -11.17 11.94
N ASP A 222 -16.09 -11.59 13.09
CA ASP A 222 -16.88 -12.19 14.17
C ASP A 222 -17.81 -11.16 14.84
N LYS A 223 -17.30 -9.97 15.18
CA LYS A 223 -18.07 -8.88 15.80
C LYS A 223 -19.33 -8.54 15.00
N PHE A 224 -19.22 -8.47 13.67
CA PHE A 224 -20.30 -8.00 12.80
C PHE A 224 -21.10 -9.14 12.12
N GLY A 225 -20.86 -10.40 12.49
CA GLY A 225 -21.67 -11.55 12.06
C GLY A 225 -21.40 -12.04 10.64
N PHE A 226 -20.14 -12.13 10.23
CA PHE A 226 -19.77 -12.76 8.96
C PHE A 226 -20.06 -14.27 9.00
N THR A 227 -20.75 -14.80 7.99
CA THR A 227 -21.18 -16.21 7.95
C THR A 227 -20.37 -17.08 6.98
N GLY A 228 -19.50 -16.47 6.18
CA GLY A 228 -18.61 -17.19 5.27
C GLY A 228 -17.33 -17.72 5.93
N THR A 229 -16.50 -18.40 5.13
CA THR A 229 -15.18 -18.88 5.56
C THR A 229 -14.23 -17.71 5.79
N LYS A 230 -13.70 -17.59 7.01
CA LYS A 230 -12.68 -16.61 7.39
C LYS A 230 -11.29 -17.09 6.94
N PRO A 231 -10.39 -16.20 6.51
CA PRO A 231 -9.04 -16.60 6.14
C PRO A 231 -8.25 -16.98 7.39
N THR A 232 -7.41 -17.99 7.28
CA THR A 232 -6.42 -18.33 8.31
C THR A 232 -5.19 -17.42 8.22
N LEU A 233 -4.36 -17.38 9.26
CA LEU A 233 -3.09 -16.66 9.20
C LEU A 233 -2.18 -17.24 8.09
N GLU A 234 -2.24 -18.55 7.87
CA GLU A 234 -1.51 -19.22 6.79
C GLU A 234 -1.97 -18.75 5.41
N ASP A 235 -3.28 -18.57 5.20
CA ASP A 235 -3.82 -18.00 3.95
C ASP A 235 -3.30 -16.58 3.70
N ILE A 236 -3.24 -15.75 4.76
CA ILE A 236 -2.66 -14.41 4.69
C ILE A 236 -1.17 -14.48 4.34
N MET A 237 -0.38 -15.34 5.00
CA MET A 237 1.05 -15.49 4.73
C MET A 237 1.32 -15.98 3.31
N HIS A 238 0.55 -16.94 2.80
CA HIS A 238 0.64 -17.40 1.42
C HIS A 238 0.31 -16.31 0.41
N ALA A 239 -0.74 -15.52 0.65
CA ALA A 239 -1.10 -14.39 -0.20
C ALA A 239 -0.02 -13.28 -0.17
N MET A 240 0.53 -12.96 1.01
CA MET A 240 1.65 -12.01 1.14
C MET A 240 2.88 -12.50 0.39
N LYS A 241 3.23 -13.80 0.47
CA LYS A 241 4.35 -14.36 -0.27
C LYS A 241 4.16 -14.28 -1.78
N ARG A 242 2.94 -14.51 -2.27
CA ARG A 242 2.59 -14.35 -3.68
C ARG A 242 2.76 -12.89 -4.15
N LEU A 243 2.40 -11.92 -3.31
CA LEU A 243 2.48 -10.48 -3.58
C LEU A 243 3.86 -9.87 -3.28
N GLU A 244 4.84 -10.68 -2.88
CA GLU A 244 6.15 -10.18 -2.49
C GLU A 244 6.87 -9.44 -3.62
N PHE A 245 6.76 -9.92 -4.86
CA PHE A 245 7.30 -9.21 -6.03
C PHE A 245 6.61 -7.85 -6.23
N PHE A 246 5.29 -7.78 -6.04
CA PHE A 246 4.52 -6.53 -6.10
C PHE A 246 5.06 -5.53 -5.07
N GLY A 247 5.11 -5.92 -3.79
CA GLY A 247 5.57 -5.04 -2.71
C GLY A 247 7.02 -4.56 -2.89
N LEU A 248 7.95 -5.48 -3.17
CA LEU A 248 9.36 -5.12 -3.35
C LEU A 248 9.60 -4.29 -4.60
N SER A 249 8.98 -4.61 -5.74
CA SER A 249 9.18 -3.82 -6.95
C SER A 249 8.65 -2.39 -6.80
N TYR A 250 7.52 -2.21 -6.11
CA TYR A 250 7.00 -0.88 -5.79
C TYR A 250 7.92 -0.14 -4.82
N PHE A 251 8.39 -0.79 -3.76
CA PHE A 251 9.31 -0.19 -2.81
C PHE A 251 10.63 0.24 -3.48
N VAL A 252 11.29 -0.67 -4.18
CA VAL A 252 12.56 -0.43 -4.87
C VAL A 252 12.39 0.64 -5.95
N GLY A 253 11.26 0.67 -6.65
CA GLY A 253 11.00 1.63 -7.72
C GLY A 253 10.55 3.01 -7.24
N MET A 254 9.80 3.10 -6.14
CA MET A 254 9.06 4.32 -5.78
C MET A 254 9.39 4.91 -4.42
N TYR A 255 9.96 4.14 -3.49
CA TYR A 255 10.07 4.58 -2.11
C TYR A 255 10.89 5.87 -1.97
N SER A 256 12.00 6.02 -2.69
CA SER A 256 12.80 7.25 -2.70
C SER A 256 11.99 8.47 -3.15
N SER A 257 11.15 8.32 -4.17
CA SER A 257 10.29 9.39 -4.66
C SER A 257 9.17 9.74 -3.67
N ILE A 258 8.66 8.73 -2.97
CA ILE A 258 7.64 8.87 -1.92
C ILE A 258 8.19 9.63 -0.71
N ILE A 259 9.40 9.31 -0.25
CA ILE A 259 9.96 9.93 0.95
C ILE A 259 10.77 11.19 0.67
N SER A 260 11.02 11.52 -0.59
CA SER A 260 11.80 12.71 -0.97
C SER A 260 11.21 14.00 -0.38
N THR A 261 12.10 14.95 -0.09
CA THR A 261 11.71 16.33 0.24
C THR A 261 11.21 17.12 -0.96
N SER A 262 11.53 16.67 -2.18
CA SER A 262 11.06 17.26 -3.43
C SER A 262 9.55 17.05 -3.63
N THR A 263 8.86 18.10 -4.09
CA THR A 263 7.47 18.02 -4.54
C THR A 263 7.35 17.57 -6.00
N GLU A 264 8.47 17.47 -6.72
CA GLU A 264 8.56 17.13 -8.15
C GLU A 264 9.34 15.83 -8.37
N ALA A 265 9.38 14.95 -7.36
CA ALA A 265 10.15 13.70 -7.39
C ALA A 265 9.82 12.79 -8.57
N PHE A 266 8.57 12.83 -9.06
CA PHE A 266 8.13 12.15 -10.25
C PHE A 266 6.93 12.84 -10.90
N ASP A 267 6.77 12.63 -12.21
CA ASP A 267 5.68 13.13 -13.03
C ASP A 267 4.97 11.94 -13.68
N ILE A 268 3.75 11.65 -13.22
CA ILE A 268 2.96 10.51 -13.69
C ILE A 268 2.62 10.65 -15.18
N GLU A 269 2.24 11.84 -15.64
CA GLU A 269 1.85 12.05 -17.04
C GLU A 269 3.05 11.78 -17.95
N LYS A 270 4.21 12.33 -17.59
CA LYS A 270 5.46 12.14 -18.34
C LYS A 270 5.91 10.69 -18.32
N LEU A 271 5.77 9.99 -17.20
CA LEU A 271 6.07 8.55 -17.10
C LEU A 271 5.18 7.73 -18.04
N LEU A 272 3.90 8.08 -18.16
CA LEU A 272 2.96 7.37 -19.03
C LEU A 272 3.21 7.63 -20.51
N ILE A 273 3.43 8.89 -20.90
CA ILE A 273 3.65 9.29 -22.31
C ILE A 273 4.98 8.75 -22.83
N THR A 274 6.00 8.68 -21.99
CA THR A 274 7.36 8.30 -22.40
C THR A 274 7.69 6.82 -22.16
N ASP A 275 6.72 6.01 -21.72
CA ASP A 275 6.94 4.62 -21.29
C ASP A 275 8.05 4.51 -20.24
N GLY A 276 8.03 5.41 -19.27
CA GLY A 276 8.96 5.40 -18.15
C GLY A 276 10.37 5.89 -18.47
N LYS A 277 10.62 6.41 -19.68
CA LYS A 277 11.95 6.93 -20.07
C LYS A 277 12.27 8.25 -19.37
N GLU A 278 11.26 9.06 -19.10
CA GLU A 278 11.34 10.34 -18.40
C GLU A 278 10.28 10.43 -17.31
N GLY A 279 10.41 11.43 -16.42
CA GLY A 279 9.43 11.68 -15.34
C GLY A 279 9.85 11.17 -13.96
N PHE A 280 11.10 10.74 -13.78
CA PHE A 280 11.71 10.61 -12.45
C PHE A 280 12.82 11.63 -12.28
N ASP A 281 12.80 12.31 -11.14
CA ASP A 281 13.97 13.01 -10.64
C ASP A 281 14.97 11.97 -10.10
N LYS A 282 16.21 12.02 -10.58
CA LYS A 282 17.27 11.07 -10.17
C LYS A 282 18.00 11.54 -8.93
N ASP A 283 17.84 12.80 -8.53
CA ASP A 283 18.53 13.35 -7.37
C ASP A 283 17.90 12.87 -6.07
N VAL A 284 16.63 12.44 -6.08
CA VAL A 284 15.96 11.80 -4.93
C VAL A 284 16.67 10.51 -4.48
N LEU A 285 17.33 9.79 -5.39
CA LEU A 285 18.10 8.57 -5.12
C LEU A 285 19.50 8.86 -4.55
N ARG A 286 19.88 10.14 -4.45
CA ARG A 286 21.14 10.60 -3.87
C ARG A 286 20.94 11.33 -2.55
N GLU A 287 19.69 11.45 -2.08
CA GLU A 287 19.40 12.03 -0.77
C GLU A 287 20.07 11.21 0.36
N PRO A 288 20.49 11.86 1.46
CA PRO A 288 21.10 11.16 2.59
C PRO A 288 20.19 10.06 3.15
N GLY A 289 20.75 8.92 3.52
CA GLY A 289 19.99 7.81 4.10
C GLY A 289 19.32 6.85 3.09
N MET A 290 19.37 7.15 1.78
CA MET A 290 18.71 6.32 0.76
C MET A 290 19.31 4.92 0.66
N ILE A 291 20.64 4.79 0.69
CA ILE A 291 21.32 3.49 0.60
C ILE A 291 20.98 2.63 1.81
N GLU A 292 20.97 3.22 3.01
CA GLU A 292 20.66 2.52 4.26
C GLU A 292 19.19 2.07 4.30
N SER A 293 18.28 2.90 3.78
CA SER A 293 16.85 2.61 3.75
C SER A 293 16.50 1.50 2.76
N LEU A 294 16.97 1.65 1.51
CA LEU A 294 16.62 0.79 0.38
C LEU A 294 17.51 -0.45 0.25
N GLY A 295 18.79 -0.33 0.59
CA GLY A 295 19.83 -1.28 0.23
C GLY A 295 19.51 -2.74 0.56
N PRO A 296 19.10 -3.07 1.81
CA PRO A 296 18.75 -4.43 2.16
C PRO A 296 17.63 -5.02 1.30
N ASP A 297 16.61 -4.23 0.95
CA ASP A 297 15.48 -4.70 0.14
C ASP A 297 15.81 -4.75 -1.36
N ILE A 298 16.77 -3.94 -1.83
CA ILE A 298 17.30 -4.05 -3.19
C ILE A 298 18.02 -5.38 -3.35
N ILE A 299 18.90 -5.73 -2.41
CA ILE A 299 19.64 -7.00 -2.42
C ILE A 299 18.64 -8.16 -2.42
N ASP A 300 17.70 -8.13 -1.49
CA ASP A 300 16.68 -9.15 -1.33
C ASP A 300 15.75 -9.28 -2.55
N PHE A 301 15.38 -8.16 -3.19
CA PHE A 301 14.64 -8.16 -4.45
C PHE A 301 15.44 -8.81 -5.59
N VAL A 302 16.73 -8.47 -5.70
CA VAL A 302 17.60 -9.00 -6.75
C VAL A 302 17.81 -10.50 -6.60
N GLU A 303 18.12 -10.96 -5.39
CA GLU A 303 18.40 -12.37 -5.10
C GLU A 303 17.17 -13.24 -5.32
N ARG A 304 15.99 -12.80 -4.86
CA ARG A 304 14.79 -13.65 -4.84
C ARG A 304 13.95 -13.57 -6.10
N HIS A 305 13.98 -12.43 -6.81
CA HIS A 305 13.04 -12.19 -7.90
C HIS A 305 13.67 -11.84 -9.23
N VAL A 306 14.84 -11.19 -9.26
CA VAL A 306 15.41 -10.69 -10.52
C VAL A 306 16.24 -11.74 -11.25
N SER A 307 16.93 -12.63 -10.52
CA SER A 307 17.78 -13.67 -11.12
C SER A 307 17.03 -14.61 -12.08
N GLY A 308 15.71 -14.72 -11.98
CA GLY A 308 14.86 -15.51 -12.89
C GLY A 308 14.12 -14.70 -13.96
N LEU A 309 14.37 -13.39 -14.07
CA LEU A 309 13.70 -12.49 -15.03
C LEU A 309 14.62 -12.00 -16.17
N ASN A 310 15.93 -12.14 -15.99
CA ASN A 310 16.97 -11.78 -16.96
C ASN A 310 17.23 -12.88 -17.99
#